data_AF-A0A945W6D0-F1
#
_entry.id   AF-A0A945W6D0-F1
#
_cell.length_a   1.000
_cell.length_b   1.000
_cell.length_c   1.000
_cell.angle_alpha   90.00
_cell.angle_beta   90.00
_cell.angle_gamma   90.00
#
_symmetry.space_group_name_H-M   'P 1'
#
loop_
_entity.id
_entity.type
_entity.pdbx_description
1 polymer ?
#
loop_
_entity_poly.entity_id
_entity_poly.type
_entity_poly.pdbx_seq_one_letter_code
_entity_poly.pdbx_strand_id
1 'polypeptide(L)'
;MKLNQPGHDFYTSRGTHVYFKNQIENPDISPEAVVASVEEKIPDHLLSEMEMIIIGHFKEFEERYISAFYKDGILHISNVQESEEDLIDDIVHEIAHSIETPYGYEIYADQRIKSEFLQKRGSLYNKLNALGYKAPKDWFTNTEYDEDFDNFLFQTVGRDKLRMICTGLFINAYAATSLREYFATGFTDFYLYANKTLLKTISPVLAQKLFFLHDIKNLDESI
;
A
#
# COMPACT_ATOMS: atom_id res chain seq x y z
N MET A 1 -22.56 29.88 6.47
CA MET A 1 -21.58 28.77 6.44
C MET A 1 -21.43 28.40 4.98
N LYS A 2 -20.34 28.80 4.32
CA LYS A 2 -20.11 28.46 2.92
C LYS A 2 -19.66 27.00 2.89
N LEU A 3 -20.44 26.14 2.23
CA LEU A 3 -19.97 24.85 1.78
C LEU A 3 -18.75 25.11 0.88
N ASN A 4 -17.60 24.55 1.22
CA ASN A 4 -16.41 24.61 0.39
C ASN A 4 -16.77 24.06 -1.00
N GLN A 5 -16.34 24.77 -2.04
CA GLN A 5 -16.38 24.22 -3.39
C GLN A 5 -15.34 23.09 -3.44
N PRO A 6 -15.68 21.90 -3.96
CA PRO A 6 -14.70 20.83 -4.14
C PRO A 6 -13.58 21.34 -5.03
N GLY A 7 -12.32 21.19 -4.59
CA GLY A 7 -11.15 21.48 -5.41
C GLY A 7 -10.27 22.66 -5.03
N HIS A 8 -10.34 23.15 -3.80
CA HIS A 8 -9.38 24.14 -3.31
C HIS A 8 -8.39 23.48 -2.36
N ASP A 9 -7.13 23.91 -2.43
CA ASP A 9 -6.11 23.48 -1.48
C ASP A 9 -6.60 23.70 -0.03
N PHE A 10 -6.32 22.73 0.84
CA PHE A 10 -6.71 22.80 2.24
C PHE A 10 -5.64 22.25 3.16
N TYR A 11 -5.74 22.58 4.44
CA TYR A 11 -4.92 21.99 5.50
C TYR A 11 -5.81 21.13 6.38
N THR A 12 -5.35 19.95 6.75
CA THR A 12 -6.02 19.11 7.74
C THR A 12 -5.81 19.69 9.14
N SER A 13 -6.55 19.18 10.11
CA SER A 13 -6.37 19.58 11.52
C SER A 13 -4.97 19.27 12.06
N ARG A 14 -4.26 18.33 11.42
CA ARG A 14 -2.87 17.95 11.73
C ARG A 14 -1.84 18.88 11.08
N GLY A 15 -2.25 19.75 10.17
CA GLY A 15 -1.36 20.59 9.39
C GLY A 15 -0.86 19.94 8.09
N THR A 16 -1.37 18.77 7.70
CA THR A 16 -1.10 18.17 6.39
C THR A 16 -1.66 19.09 5.30
N HIS A 17 -0.82 19.48 4.33
CA HIS A 17 -1.28 20.27 3.19
C HIS A 17 -1.82 19.34 2.09
N VAL A 18 -3.05 19.56 1.65
CA VAL A 18 -3.62 18.88 0.49
C VAL A 18 -3.67 19.88 -0.66
N TYR A 19 -2.86 19.63 -1.69
CA TYR A 19 -2.66 20.50 -2.84
C TYR A 19 -3.24 19.86 -4.11
N PHE A 20 -4.03 20.62 -4.87
CA PHE A 20 -4.60 20.17 -6.13
C PHE A 20 -3.81 20.73 -7.31
N LYS A 21 -2.93 19.91 -7.88
CA LYS A 21 -2.33 20.19 -9.19
C LYS A 21 -3.36 20.04 -10.31
N ASN A 22 -4.25 19.05 -10.18
CA ASN A 22 -5.43 18.88 -11.02
C ASN A 22 -6.63 18.50 -10.15
N GLN A 23 -7.83 18.86 -10.59
CA GLN A 23 -9.06 18.51 -9.89
C GLN A 23 -9.37 17.03 -10.01
N ILE A 24 -9.94 16.44 -8.95
CA ILE A 24 -10.51 15.09 -9.04
C ILE A 24 -11.59 15.11 -10.13
N GLU A 25 -11.53 14.13 -11.04
CA GLU A 25 -12.45 14.07 -12.17
C GLU A 25 -13.85 13.62 -11.77
N ASN A 26 -13.95 12.77 -10.74
CA ASN A 26 -15.23 12.32 -10.21
C ASN A 26 -15.78 13.35 -9.20
N PRO A 27 -16.88 14.07 -9.53
CA PRO A 27 -17.43 15.12 -8.67
C PRO A 27 -18.09 14.59 -7.39
N ASP A 28 -18.33 13.28 -7.29
CA ASP A 28 -18.95 12.65 -6.12
C ASP A 28 -17.93 12.34 -5.01
N ILE A 29 -16.63 12.50 -5.28
CA ILE A 29 -15.55 12.28 -4.31
C ILE A 29 -15.28 13.57 -3.54
N SER A 30 -15.25 13.49 -2.20
CA SER A 30 -14.75 14.57 -1.35
C SER A 30 -13.36 14.24 -0.80
N PRO A 31 -12.29 14.83 -1.36
CA PRO A 31 -10.93 14.65 -0.83
C PRO A 31 -10.81 15.03 0.65
N GLU A 32 -11.46 16.10 1.08
CA GLU A 32 -11.48 16.52 2.48
C GLU A 32 -12.06 15.44 3.39
N ALA A 33 -13.20 14.84 3.01
CA ALA A 33 -13.84 13.78 3.79
C ALA A 33 -13.00 12.50 3.80
N VAL A 34 -12.40 12.16 2.66
CA VAL A 34 -11.50 11.00 2.52
C VAL A 34 -10.29 11.14 3.42
N VAL A 35 -9.57 12.27 3.34
CA VAL A 35 -8.37 12.50 4.16
C VAL A 35 -8.73 12.51 5.65
N ALA A 36 -9.84 13.14 6.04
CA ALA A 36 -10.30 13.10 7.43
C ALA A 36 -10.62 11.67 7.91
N SER A 37 -11.25 10.85 7.08
CA SER A 37 -11.55 9.44 7.36
C SER A 37 -10.28 8.59 7.55
N VAL A 38 -9.24 8.86 6.75
CA VAL A 38 -7.93 8.19 6.91
C VAL A 38 -7.25 8.61 8.21
N GLU A 39 -7.18 9.92 8.49
CA GLU A 39 -6.57 10.46 9.71
C GLU A 39 -7.29 9.99 10.99
N GLU A 40 -8.60 9.69 10.93
CA GLU A 40 -9.35 9.13 12.07
C GLU A 40 -9.03 7.63 12.32
N LYS A 41 -8.72 6.87 11.26
CA LYS A 41 -8.49 5.41 11.35
C LYS A 41 -7.07 5.04 11.74
N ILE A 42 -6.08 5.86 11.34
CA ILE A 42 -4.66 5.55 11.53
C ILE A 42 -4.11 6.30 12.75
N PRO A 43 -3.44 5.61 13.69
CA PRO A 43 -2.79 6.24 14.84
C PRO A 43 -1.84 7.37 14.46
N ASP A 44 -1.81 8.42 15.29
CA ASP A 44 -1.09 9.65 15.00
C ASP A 44 0.40 9.45 14.70
N HIS A 45 1.06 8.52 15.38
CA HIS A 45 2.50 8.25 15.22
C HIS A 45 2.85 7.56 13.90
N LEU A 46 1.87 7.01 13.18
CA LEU A 46 2.04 6.43 11.85
C LEU A 46 1.75 7.42 10.73
N LEU A 47 1.38 8.65 11.07
CA LEU A 47 1.11 9.73 10.13
C LEU A 47 2.17 10.84 10.20
N SER A 48 3.23 10.66 11.00
CA SER A 48 4.23 11.72 11.28
C SER A 48 5.03 12.14 10.06
N GLU A 49 5.29 11.22 9.13
CA GLU A 49 6.08 11.47 7.93
C GLU A 49 5.26 12.06 6.79
N MET A 50 3.95 12.21 6.95
CA MET A 50 3.08 12.77 5.93
C MET A 50 2.98 14.29 6.10
N GLU A 51 3.67 15.03 5.24
CA GLU A 51 3.63 16.50 5.23
C GLU A 51 2.60 17.03 4.23
N MET A 52 2.49 16.38 3.07
CA MET A 52 1.67 16.86 1.97
C MET A 52 1.04 15.71 1.18
N ILE A 53 -0.17 15.95 0.68
CA ILE A 53 -0.82 15.15 -0.34
C ILE A 53 -0.96 16.03 -1.58
N ILE A 54 -0.45 15.58 -2.72
CA ILE A 54 -0.66 16.24 -4.00
C ILE A 54 -1.58 15.38 -4.86
N ILE A 55 -2.73 15.94 -5.19
CA ILE A 55 -3.69 15.32 -6.10
C ILE A 55 -3.50 15.92 -7.49
N GLY A 56 -3.24 15.08 -8.49
CA GLY A 56 -3.02 15.54 -9.85
C GLY A 56 -2.61 14.47 -10.82
N HIS A 57 -2.22 14.89 -12.02
CA HIS A 57 -1.64 14.02 -13.03
C HIS A 57 -0.11 14.09 -13.02
N PHE A 58 0.53 12.92 -13.03
CA PHE A 58 1.98 12.73 -12.98
C PHE A 58 2.42 11.71 -14.04
N LYS A 59 3.61 11.90 -14.62
CA LYS A 59 4.10 11.01 -15.70
C LYS A 59 4.35 9.60 -15.19
N GLU A 60 4.75 9.50 -13.93
CA GLU A 60 5.01 8.26 -13.20
C GLU A 60 3.79 7.32 -13.23
N PHE A 61 2.57 7.85 -13.25
CA PHE A 61 1.36 7.03 -13.34
C PHE A 61 1.23 6.29 -14.68
N GLU A 62 1.65 6.94 -15.77
CA GLU A 62 1.66 6.33 -17.10
C GLU A 62 2.87 5.42 -17.28
N GLU A 63 4.05 5.87 -16.84
CA GLU A 63 5.32 5.14 -17.03
C GLU A 63 5.38 3.87 -16.18
N ARG A 64 4.78 3.87 -14.98
CA ARG A 64 4.84 2.75 -14.03
C ARG A 64 3.50 2.04 -13.86
N TYR A 65 2.44 2.51 -14.50
CA TYR A 65 1.08 1.97 -14.38
C TYR A 65 0.57 1.90 -12.93
N ILE A 66 0.75 2.99 -12.17
CA ILE A 66 0.33 3.14 -10.77
C ILE A 66 -0.61 4.35 -10.61
N SER A 67 -1.42 4.36 -9.55
CA SER A 67 -2.34 5.45 -9.19
C SER A 67 -1.80 6.40 -8.12
N ALA A 68 -0.80 5.94 -7.36
CA ALA A 68 -0.22 6.69 -6.26
C ALA A 68 1.28 6.35 -6.09
N PHE A 69 2.02 7.27 -5.46
CA PHE A 69 3.35 6.99 -4.91
C PHE A 69 3.76 7.98 -3.82
N TYR A 70 4.50 7.49 -2.83
CA TYR A 70 5.14 8.26 -1.79
C TYR A 70 6.54 8.69 -2.21
N LYS A 71 6.89 9.95 -1.91
CA LYS A 71 8.25 10.46 -2.06
C LYS A 71 8.49 11.64 -1.11
N ASP A 72 9.53 11.53 -0.28
CA ASP A 72 10.08 12.62 0.53
C ASP A 72 9.01 13.39 1.34
N GLY A 73 8.15 12.65 2.06
CA GLY A 73 7.08 13.21 2.89
C GLY A 73 5.80 13.57 2.13
N ILE A 74 5.77 13.34 0.81
CA ILE A 74 4.68 13.75 -0.08
C ILE A 74 4.03 12.53 -0.73
N LEU A 75 2.71 12.43 -0.60
CA LEU A 75 1.88 11.44 -1.27
C LEU A 75 1.40 12.04 -2.58
N HIS A 76 1.77 11.44 -3.71
CA HIS A 76 1.32 11.84 -5.03
C HIS A 76 0.20 10.91 -5.44
N ILE A 77 -1.01 11.46 -5.61
CA ILE A 77 -2.22 10.68 -5.87
C ILE A 77 -2.87 11.12 -7.18
N SER A 78 -3.31 10.15 -7.99
CA SER A 78 -4.04 10.39 -9.23
C SER A 78 -5.32 11.17 -8.97
N ASN A 79 -5.57 12.18 -9.82
CA ASN A 79 -6.85 12.89 -9.85
C ASN A 79 -7.95 12.09 -10.58
N VAL A 80 -7.60 10.97 -11.22
CA VAL A 80 -8.53 10.01 -11.81
C VAL A 80 -8.77 8.92 -10.77
N GLN A 81 -9.97 8.88 -10.20
CA GLN A 81 -10.38 7.95 -9.14
C GLN A 81 -11.82 7.50 -9.41
N GLU A 82 -12.12 6.21 -9.24
CA GLU A 82 -13.47 5.68 -9.47
C GLU A 82 -14.39 5.95 -8.27
N SER A 83 -13.85 5.89 -7.05
CA SER A 83 -14.60 6.07 -5.80
C SER A 83 -13.77 6.67 -4.67
N GLU A 84 -14.44 7.05 -3.57
CA GLU A 84 -13.75 7.40 -2.32
C GLU A 84 -12.98 6.22 -1.74
N GLU A 85 -13.43 4.97 -1.96
CA GLU A 85 -12.74 3.78 -1.47
C GLU A 85 -11.37 3.61 -2.15
N ASP A 86 -11.26 3.89 -3.45
CA ASP A 86 -9.99 3.83 -4.18
C ASP A 86 -9.01 4.90 -3.69
N LEU A 87 -9.51 6.13 -3.47
CA LEU A 87 -8.69 7.21 -2.94
C LEU A 87 -8.20 6.92 -1.51
N ILE A 88 -9.05 6.30 -0.68
CA ILE A 88 -8.67 5.84 0.65
C ILE A 88 -7.60 4.74 0.55
N ASP A 89 -7.76 3.75 -0.35
CA ASP A 89 -6.79 2.66 -0.54
C ASP A 89 -5.41 3.22 -0.93
N ASP A 90 -5.36 4.09 -1.95
CA ASP A 90 -4.15 4.77 -2.41
C ASP A 90 -3.45 5.51 -1.26
N ILE A 91 -4.18 6.35 -0.51
CA ILE A 91 -3.59 7.14 0.59
C ILE A 91 -3.05 6.22 1.69
N VAL A 92 -3.81 5.20 2.10
CA VAL A 92 -3.39 4.27 3.16
C VAL A 92 -2.18 3.46 2.73
N HIS A 93 -2.11 3.04 1.46
CA HIS A 93 -0.98 2.31 0.90
C HIS A 93 0.28 3.18 0.89
N GLU A 94 0.18 4.45 0.48
CA GLU A 94 1.33 5.35 0.48
C GLU A 94 1.77 5.79 1.89
N ILE A 95 0.85 5.84 2.86
CA ILE A 95 1.23 5.96 4.28
C ILE A 95 2.05 4.74 4.71
N ALA A 96 1.70 3.53 4.26
CA ALA A 96 2.48 2.35 4.59
C ALA A 96 3.93 2.45 4.08
N HIS A 97 4.14 3.03 2.90
CA HIS A 97 5.48 3.29 2.39
C HIS A 97 6.22 4.39 3.15
N SER A 98 5.53 5.42 3.62
CA SER A 98 6.17 6.52 4.37
C SER A 98 6.75 6.03 5.70
N ILE A 99 6.03 5.16 6.40
CA ILE A 99 6.42 4.67 7.73
C ILE A 99 7.59 3.67 7.72
N GLU A 100 8.01 3.19 6.55
CA GLU A 100 9.22 2.37 6.42
C GLU A 100 10.49 3.15 6.76
N THR A 101 10.46 4.48 6.62
CA THR A 101 11.60 5.34 6.99
C THR A 101 11.81 5.37 8.51
N PRO A 102 10.82 5.76 9.34
CA PRO A 102 10.98 5.80 10.80
C PRO A 102 10.97 4.41 11.45
N TYR A 103 10.23 3.43 10.91
CA TYR A 103 10.04 2.12 11.56
C TYR A 103 10.63 0.94 10.79
N GLY A 104 11.51 1.19 9.81
CA GLY A 104 12.10 0.13 8.98
C GLY A 104 12.86 -0.91 9.79
N TYR A 105 13.47 -0.51 10.92
CA TYR A 105 14.13 -1.44 11.83
C TYR A 105 13.11 -2.39 12.48
N GLU A 106 12.05 -1.85 13.07
CA GLU A 106 10.99 -2.61 13.72
C GLU A 106 10.29 -3.53 12.72
N ILE A 107 10.05 -3.06 11.50
CA ILE A 107 9.39 -3.82 10.43
C ILE A 107 10.27 -4.97 9.95
N TYR A 108 11.55 -4.71 9.62
CA TYR A 108 12.36 -5.63 8.82
C TYR A 108 13.55 -6.27 9.53
N ALA A 109 14.06 -5.74 10.65
CA ALA A 109 15.33 -6.18 11.24
C ALA A 109 15.31 -7.66 11.68
N ASP A 110 14.18 -8.15 12.18
CA ASP A 110 14.02 -9.55 12.61
C ASP A 110 13.92 -10.57 11.45
N GLN A 111 13.84 -10.09 10.20
CA GLN A 111 13.71 -10.88 8.97
C GLN A 111 12.47 -11.80 8.93
N ARG A 112 11.52 -11.67 9.87
CA ARG A 112 10.37 -12.59 9.98
C ARG A 112 9.38 -12.35 8.85
N ILE A 113 9.03 -11.09 8.56
CA ILE A 113 8.14 -10.75 7.43
C ILE A 113 8.77 -11.18 6.11
N LYS A 114 10.07 -10.94 5.92
CA LYS A 114 10.82 -11.40 4.74
C LYS A 114 10.71 -12.92 4.57
N SER A 115 10.86 -13.67 5.66
CA SER A 115 10.77 -15.13 5.63
C SER A 115 9.36 -15.61 5.23
N GLU A 116 8.30 -15.01 5.78
CA GLU A 116 6.91 -15.28 5.40
C GLU A 116 6.64 -14.95 3.92
N PHE A 117 7.10 -13.78 3.46
CA PHE A 117 6.99 -13.34 2.07
C PHE A 117 7.68 -14.31 1.08
N LEU A 118 8.92 -14.71 1.36
CA LEU A 118 9.66 -15.63 0.49
C LEU A 118 9.03 -17.03 0.42
N GLN A 119 8.45 -17.52 1.52
CA GLN A 119 7.69 -18.79 1.51
C GLN A 119 6.45 -18.68 0.61
N LYS A 120 5.74 -17.56 0.66
CA LYS A 120 4.59 -17.30 -0.22
C LYS A 120 5.00 -17.19 -1.68
N ARG A 121 6.10 -16.50 -1.99
CA ARG A 121 6.63 -16.42 -3.37
C ARG A 121 7.14 -17.74 -3.89
N GLY A 122 7.73 -18.58 -3.04
CA GLY A 122 8.06 -19.97 -3.39
C GLY A 122 6.81 -20.79 -3.72
N SER A 123 5.72 -20.59 -2.98
CA SER A 123 4.43 -21.23 -3.27
C SER A 123 3.82 -20.73 -4.58
N LEU A 124 3.88 -19.42 -4.84
CA LEU A 124 3.46 -18.81 -6.11
C LEU A 124 4.26 -19.38 -7.29
N TYR A 125 5.59 -19.47 -7.17
CA TYR A 125 6.47 -20.07 -8.18
C TYR A 125 6.03 -21.50 -8.52
N ASN A 126 5.79 -22.34 -7.51
CA ASN A 126 5.37 -23.72 -7.72
C ASN A 126 4.01 -23.79 -8.45
N LYS A 127 3.04 -22.94 -8.07
CA LYS A 127 1.73 -22.88 -8.74
C LYS A 127 1.85 -22.43 -10.19
N LEU A 128 2.61 -21.37 -10.46
CA LEU A 128 2.85 -20.86 -11.81
C LEU A 128 3.53 -21.90 -12.70
N ASN A 129 4.59 -22.54 -12.18
CA ASN A 129 5.33 -23.57 -12.89
C ASN A 129 4.46 -24.79 -13.23
N ALA A 130 3.56 -25.20 -12.33
CA ALA A 130 2.60 -26.28 -12.56
C ALA A 130 1.55 -25.93 -13.64
N LEU A 131 1.22 -24.65 -13.78
CA LEU A 131 0.33 -24.13 -14.82
C LEU A 131 1.03 -23.84 -16.15
N GLY A 132 2.34 -24.12 -16.25
CA GLY A 132 3.13 -23.93 -17.46
C GLY A 132 3.82 -22.57 -17.59
N TYR A 133 3.66 -21.67 -16.62
CA TYR A 133 4.37 -20.38 -16.60
C TYR A 133 5.79 -20.58 -16.07
N LYS A 134 6.76 -20.59 -16.99
CA LYS A 134 8.18 -20.74 -16.66
C LYS A 134 8.81 -19.38 -16.43
N ALA A 135 9.53 -19.23 -15.33
CA ALA A 135 10.30 -18.05 -14.99
C ALA A 135 11.55 -18.42 -14.19
N PRO A 136 12.59 -17.58 -14.19
CA PRO A 136 13.76 -17.75 -13.34
C PRO A 136 13.37 -17.85 -11.86
N LYS A 137 13.96 -18.79 -11.12
CA LYS A 137 13.71 -18.94 -9.68
C LYS A 137 14.17 -17.71 -8.90
N ASP A 138 15.25 -17.08 -9.36
CA ASP A 138 15.87 -15.94 -8.70
C ASP A 138 14.93 -14.74 -8.59
N TRP A 139 14.04 -14.56 -9.58
CA TRP A 139 12.97 -13.56 -9.53
C TRP A 139 12.18 -13.72 -8.24
N PHE A 140 11.73 -14.93 -7.91
CA PHE A 140 10.91 -15.24 -6.72
C PHE A 140 11.65 -15.15 -5.39
N THR A 141 12.97 -14.98 -5.42
CA THR A 141 13.79 -14.81 -4.21
C THR A 141 14.31 -13.38 -4.03
N ASN A 142 14.27 -12.55 -5.08
CA ASN A 142 14.63 -11.12 -4.99
C ASN A 142 13.53 -10.34 -4.28
N THR A 143 13.81 -9.73 -3.11
CA THR A 143 12.78 -9.01 -2.35
C THR A 143 12.44 -7.64 -2.89
N GLU A 144 13.31 -7.08 -3.73
CA GLU A 144 13.12 -5.76 -4.30
C GLU A 144 12.18 -5.81 -5.51
N TYR A 145 11.57 -4.67 -5.81
CA TYR A 145 10.80 -4.51 -7.03
C TYR A 145 11.70 -4.75 -8.25
N ASP A 146 11.17 -5.47 -9.23
CA ASP A 146 11.83 -5.81 -10.48
C ASP A 146 10.80 -5.70 -11.60
N GLU A 147 11.04 -4.80 -12.55
CA GLU A 147 10.09 -4.47 -13.62
C GLU A 147 9.83 -5.67 -14.55
N ASP A 148 10.84 -6.50 -14.82
CA ASP A 148 10.67 -7.70 -15.65
C ASP A 148 9.81 -8.74 -14.93
N PHE A 149 10.00 -8.91 -13.62
CA PHE A 149 9.17 -9.78 -12.81
C PHE A 149 7.72 -9.29 -12.73
N ASP A 150 7.52 -7.99 -12.53
CA ASP A 150 6.19 -7.37 -12.52
C ASP A 150 5.46 -7.56 -13.85
N ASN A 151 6.13 -7.26 -14.97
CA ASN A 151 5.62 -7.49 -16.31
C ASN A 151 5.30 -8.97 -16.55
N PHE A 152 6.14 -9.90 -16.09
CA PHE A 152 5.82 -11.31 -16.15
C PHE A 152 4.54 -11.65 -15.38
N LEU A 153 4.40 -11.17 -14.14
CA LEU A 153 3.22 -11.42 -13.34
C LEU A 153 1.95 -10.85 -13.98
N PHE A 154 1.93 -9.59 -14.40
CA PHE A 154 0.70 -8.93 -14.82
C PHE A 154 0.40 -9.03 -16.31
N GLN A 155 1.42 -9.07 -17.16
CA GLN A 155 1.25 -9.16 -18.62
C GLN A 155 1.33 -10.61 -19.12
N THR A 156 2.29 -11.40 -18.64
CA THR A 156 2.48 -12.78 -19.13
C THR A 156 1.52 -13.77 -18.47
N VAL A 157 1.39 -13.74 -17.14
CA VAL A 157 0.39 -14.59 -16.45
C VAL A 157 -1.01 -14.01 -16.63
N GLY A 158 -1.13 -12.68 -16.61
CA GLY A 158 -2.38 -11.94 -16.75
C GLY A 158 -3.04 -11.64 -15.41
N ARG A 159 -3.53 -10.41 -15.24
CA ARG A 159 -4.14 -9.88 -13.99
C ARG A 159 -5.19 -10.82 -13.38
N ASP A 160 -6.16 -11.27 -14.18
CA ASP A 160 -7.26 -12.13 -13.70
C ASP A 160 -6.76 -13.48 -13.18
N LYS A 161 -5.88 -14.12 -13.95
CA LYS A 161 -5.35 -15.43 -13.58
C LYS A 161 -4.42 -15.35 -12.39
N LEU A 162 -3.59 -14.31 -12.33
CA LEU A 162 -2.72 -14.05 -11.19
C LEU A 162 -3.54 -13.85 -9.91
N ARG A 163 -4.61 -13.04 -9.96
CA ARG A 163 -5.53 -12.85 -8.83
C ARG A 163 -6.06 -14.19 -8.32
N MET A 164 -6.51 -15.07 -9.21
CA MET A 164 -6.99 -16.41 -8.83
C MET A 164 -5.89 -17.28 -8.18
N ILE A 165 -4.66 -17.23 -8.69
CA ILE A 165 -3.53 -18.03 -8.16
C ILE A 165 -3.09 -17.53 -6.78
N CYS A 166 -3.11 -16.20 -6.59
CA CYS A 166 -2.74 -15.52 -5.35
C CYS A 166 -3.78 -15.67 -4.24
N THR A 167 -5.03 -16.04 -4.56
CA THR A 167 -6.06 -16.34 -3.55
C THR A 167 -5.54 -17.35 -2.52
N GLY A 168 -5.61 -16.96 -1.25
CA GLY A 168 -5.11 -17.76 -0.12
C GLY A 168 -3.59 -17.73 0.07
N LEU A 169 -2.82 -17.06 -0.80
CA LEU A 169 -1.39 -16.82 -0.64
C LEU A 169 -1.09 -15.37 -0.25
N PHE A 170 -1.77 -14.41 -0.86
CA PHE A 170 -1.58 -12.98 -0.65
C PHE A 170 -2.94 -12.29 -0.51
N ILE A 171 -2.96 -11.09 0.09
CA ILE A 171 -4.17 -10.27 0.20
C ILE A 171 -4.67 -9.91 -1.20
N ASN A 172 -3.77 -9.45 -2.06
CA ASN A 172 -4.00 -9.26 -3.48
C ASN A 172 -2.76 -9.65 -4.29
N ALA A 173 -2.81 -9.50 -5.61
CA ALA A 173 -1.70 -9.87 -6.49
C ALA A 173 -0.48 -8.93 -6.38
N TYR A 174 -0.69 -7.67 -6.00
CA TYR A 174 0.37 -6.66 -5.89
C TYR A 174 1.33 -6.97 -4.75
N ALA A 175 0.82 -7.54 -3.66
CA ALA A 175 1.61 -8.02 -2.53
C ALA A 175 2.67 -9.09 -2.88
N ALA A 176 2.68 -9.63 -4.11
CA ALA A 176 3.69 -10.59 -4.57
C ALA A 176 4.89 -9.95 -5.28
N THR A 177 4.83 -8.67 -5.65
CA THR A 177 5.82 -7.99 -6.51
C THR A 177 7.10 -7.66 -5.76
N SER A 178 7.00 -7.17 -4.52
CA SER A 178 8.15 -6.88 -3.65
C SER A 178 7.78 -7.04 -2.17
N LEU A 179 8.80 -7.07 -1.30
CA LEU A 179 8.60 -7.13 0.14
C LEU A 179 7.92 -5.86 0.68
N ARG A 180 8.22 -4.71 0.07
CA ARG A 180 7.62 -3.42 0.43
C ARG A 180 6.14 -3.38 0.05
N GLU A 181 5.78 -3.86 -1.14
CA GLU A 181 4.38 -4.00 -1.55
C GLU A 181 3.63 -5.03 -0.72
N TYR A 182 4.30 -6.11 -0.30
CA TYR A 182 3.74 -7.09 0.62
C TYR A 182 3.36 -6.46 1.96
N PHE A 183 4.25 -5.64 2.53
CA PHE A 183 3.98 -4.89 3.74
C PHE A 183 2.85 -3.87 3.53
N ALA A 184 2.96 -3.03 2.51
CA ALA A 184 2.00 -1.96 2.23
C ALA A 184 0.59 -2.50 1.98
N THR A 185 0.44 -3.55 1.17
CA THR A 185 -0.86 -4.18 0.94
C THR A 185 -1.47 -4.74 2.25
N GLY A 186 -0.65 -5.33 3.12
CA GLY A 186 -1.14 -5.83 4.41
C GLY A 186 -1.50 -4.73 5.38
N PHE A 187 -0.77 -3.61 5.36
CA PHE A 187 -1.10 -2.40 6.10
C PHE A 187 -2.43 -1.82 5.64
N THR A 188 -2.65 -1.72 4.33
CA THR A 188 -3.91 -1.29 3.73
C THR A 188 -5.06 -2.18 4.17
N ASP A 189 -4.98 -3.50 4.00
CA ASP A 189 -6.01 -4.44 4.49
C ASP A 189 -6.28 -4.28 5.99
N PHE A 190 -5.23 -4.07 6.79
CA PHE A 190 -5.34 -3.84 8.22
C PHE A 190 -6.17 -2.59 8.53
N TYR A 191 -5.98 -1.46 7.87
CA TYR A 191 -6.71 -0.23 8.20
C TYR A 191 -8.06 -0.08 7.48
N LEU A 192 -8.25 -0.72 6.33
CA LEU A 192 -9.52 -0.65 5.59
C LEU A 192 -10.59 -1.59 6.12
N TYR A 193 -10.20 -2.78 6.59
CA TYR A 193 -11.16 -3.81 6.98
C TYR A 193 -11.15 -4.08 8.48
N ALA A 194 -12.32 -3.96 9.11
CA ALA A 194 -12.50 -4.28 10.53
C ALA A 194 -12.19 -5.76 10.83
N ASN A 195 -12.49 -6.67 9.90
CA ASN A 195 -12.25 -8.09 10.07
C ASN A 195 -10.86 -8.51 9.59
N LYS A 196 -9.91 -8.59 10.52
CA LYS A 196 -8.52 -9.00 10.29
C LYS A 196 -8.33 -10.52 10.09
N THR A 197 -9.39 -11.31 9.94
CA THR A 197 -9.30 -12.79 9.92
C THR A 197 -8.51 -13.28 8.73
N LEU A 198 -8.74 -12.71 7.54
CA LEU A 198 -8.01 -13.09 6.33
C LEU A 198 -6.51 -12.85 6.51
N LEU A 199 -6.12 -11.62 6.86
CA LEU A 199 -4.73 -11.24 7.09
C LEU A 199 -4.04 -12.12 8.13
N LYS A 200 -4.68 -12.35 9.29
CA LYS A 200 -4.14 -13.24 10.34
C LYS A 200 -3.99 -14.69 9.87
N THR A 201 -4.87 -15.15 8.98
CA THR A 201 -4.87 -16.52 8.48
C THR A 201 -3.75 -16.74 7.47
N ILE A 202 -3.66 -15.84 6.49
CA ILE A 202 -2.72 -16.04 5.38
C ILE A 202 -1.35 -15.45 5.68
N SER A 203 -1.25 -14.36 6.43
CA SER A 203 -0.03 -13.60 6.73
C SER A 203 0.12 -13.33 8.25
N PRO A 204 0.19 -14.37 9.11
CA PRO A 204 0.22 -14.21 10.56
C PRO A 204 1.40 -13.38 11.08
N VAL A 205 2.57 -13.44 10.44
CA VAL A 205 3.75 -12.67 10.87
C VAL A 205 3.57 -11.19 10.55
N LEU A 206 3.14 -10.88 9.32
CA LEU A 206 2.79 -9.51 8.95
C LEU A 206 1.70 -8.94 9.86
N ALA A 207 0.65 -9.73 10.14
CA ALA A 207 -0.41 -9.33 11.06
C ALA A 207 0.14 -8.96 12.44
N GLN A 208 0.99 -9.81 13.02
CA GLN A 208 1.64 -9.53 14.32
C GLN A 208 2.43 -8.23 14.29
N LYS A 209 3.16 -7.95 13.20
CA LYS A 209 3.92 -6.70 13.07
C LYS A 209 3.01 -5.48 13.01
N LEU A 210 1.91 -5.56 12.26
CA LEU A 210 0.96 -4.46 12.16
C LEU A 210 0.25 -4.18 13.49
N PHE A 211 -0.07 -5.22 14.28
CA PHE A 211 -0.56 -5.02 15.66
C PHE A 211 0.49 -4.38 16.57
N PHE A 212 1.76 -4.75 16.42
CA PHE A 212 2.86 -4.14 17.17
C PHE A 212 2.98 -2.64 16.84
N LEU A 213 3.03 -2.28 15.56
CA LEU A 213 3.14 -0.89 15.10
C LEU A 213 1.91 -0.04 15.45
N HIS A 214 0.72 -0.64 15.49
CA HIS A 214 -0.52 0.07 15.82
C HIS A 214 -0.51 0.67 17.24
N ASP A 215 0.16 0.02 18.20
CA ASP A 215 0.23 0.48 19.58
C ASP A 215 1.57 1.16 19.86
N ILE A 216 1.54 2.50 19.99
CA ILE A 216 2.72 3.34 20.20
C ILE A 216 3.56 2.91 21.40
N LYS A 217 2.96 2.32 22.44
CA LYS A 217 3.68 1.88 23.64
C LYS A 217 4.73 0.83 23.33
N ASN A 218 4.49 0.02 22.30
CA ASN A 218 5.44 -0.99 21.87
C ASN A 218 6.73 -0.38 21.29
N LEU A 219 6.68 0.88 20.84
CA LEU A 219 7.79 1.60 20.22
C LEU A 219 8.60 2.39 21.27
N ASP A 220 7.92 2.90 22.30
CA ASP A 220 8.58 3.59 23.42
C ASP A 220 9.39 2.62 24.31
N GLU A 221 9.00 1.35 24.40
CA GLU A 221 9.70 0.32 25.19
C GLU A 221 10.89 -0.33 24.47
N SER A 222 11.11 -0.01 23.18
CA SER A 222 12.23 -0.53 22.38
C SER A 222 13.52 0.29 22.45
N ILE A 223 13.57 1.32 23.31
CA ILE A 223 14.74 2.20 23.55
C ILE A 223 15.40 1.87 24.89
#